data_AF-A0A3E4Z7C0-F1
#
_entry.id   AF-A0A3E4Z7C0-F1
#
_cell.length_a   1.000
_cell.length_b   1.000
_cell.length_c   1.000
_cell.angle_alpha   90.00
_cell.angle_beta   90.00
_cell.angle_gamma   90.00
#
_symmetry.space_group_name_H-M   'P 1'
#
loop_
_entity.id
_entity.type
_entity.pdbx_description
1 polymer ?
#
loop_
_entity_poly.entity_id
_entity_poly.type
_entity_poly.pdbx_seq_one_letter_code
_entity_poly.pdbx_strand_id
1 'polypeptide(L)'
;MDIADLLKDKRGVLKYILQTIESSTKNSKGLLSMKERGFSDAGMLEKVIEVTAIQSSQIQTLAMIALVSLQSSDFDKQVGEMMNKMGRGDEALQIMLDKKLRGE
;
A
#
# COMPACT_ATOMS: atom_id res chain seq x y z
N MET A 1 -10.38 15.30 5.08
CA MET A 1 -9.54 15.80 3.98
C MET A 1 -9.73 14.85 2.82
N ASP A 2 -10.15 15.34 1.66
CA ASP A 2 -10.43 14.50 0.50
C ASP A 2 -9.11 13.96 -0.10
N ILE A 3 -9.12 12.71 -0.55
CA ILE A 3 -7.96 12.05 -1.16
C ILE A 3 -7.53 12.79 -2.44
N ALA A 4 -8.48 13.40 -3.15
CA ALA A 4 -8.24 14.21 -4.33
C ALA A 4 -7.36 15.43 -4.02
N ASP A 5 -7.45 16.00 -2.82
CA ASP A 5 -6.61 17.13 -2.40
C ASP A 5 -5.23 16.68 -1.94
N LEU A 6 -5.12 15.49 -1.33
CA LEU A 6 -3.84 14.87 -1.00
C LEU A 6 -3.00 14.62 -2.27
N LEU A 7 -3.64 14.13 -3.35
CA LEU A 7 -2.98 13.73 -4.59
C LEU A 7 -2.43 14.90 -5.43
N LYS A 8 -2.95 16.12 -5.23
CA LYS A 8 -2.40 17.34 -5.83
C LYS A 8 -1.05 17.73 -5.22
N ASP A 9 -0.80 17.32 -3.96
CA ASP A 9 0.44 17.57 -3.23
C ASP A 9 1.27 16.30 -3.10
N LYS A 10 2.22 16.11 -4.02
CA LYS A 10 3.17 14.97 -4.01
C LYS A 10 3.95 14.86 -2.70
N ARG A 11 4.24 15.97 -2.02
CA ARG A 11 4.95 15.98 -0.73
C ARG A 11 4.03 15.49 0.39
N GLY A 12 2.77 15.91 0.38
CA GLY A 12 1.71 15.44 1.27
C GLY A 12 1.50 13.93 1.17
N VAL A 13 1.44 13.39 -0.05
CA VAL A 13 1.34 11.93 -0.29
C VAL A 13 2.55 11.19 0.27
N LEU A 14 3.77 11.62 -0.04
CA LEU A 14 4.99 10.98 0.46
C LEU A 14 5.06 10.99 1.99
N LYS A 15 4.69 12.11 2.62
CA LYS A 15 4.64 12.22 4.08
C LYS A 15 3.61 11.26 4.67
N TYR A 16 2.43 11.16 4.07
CA TYR A 16 1.38 10.23 4.49
C TYR A 16 1.84 8.76 4.39
N ILE A 17 2.50 8.37 3.29
CA ILE A 17 3.03 7.02 3.10
C ILE A 17 4.08 6.70 4.17
N LEU A 18 5.04 7.61 4.41
CA LEU A 18 6.07 7.42 5.44
C LEU A 18 5.46 7.27 6.83
N GLN A 19 4.48 8.10 7.19
CA GLN A 19 3.75 8.00 8.46
C GLN A 19 2.98 6.69 8.59
N THR A 20 2.40 6.20 7.49
CA THR A 20 1.69 4.92 7.45
C THR A 20 2.65 3.75 7.70
N ILE A 21 3.84 3.77 7.07
CA ILE A 21 4.88 2.75 7.28
C ILE A 21 5.38 2.75 8.73
N GLU A 22 5.65 3.93 9.30
CA GLU A 22 6.09 4.08 10.68
C GLU A 22 5.02 3.59 11.67
N SER A 23 3.77 3.98 11.45
CA SER A 23 2.62 3.54 12.25
C SER A 23 2.42 2.02 12.19
N SER A 24 2.49 1.43 11.00
CA SER A 24 2.36 -0.02 10.81
C SER A 24 3.49 -0.79 11.53
N THR A 25 4.73 -0.28 11.43
CA THR A 25 5.89 -0.86 12.12
C THR A 25 5.71 -0.80 13.64
N LYS A 26 5.25 0.34 14.17
CA LYS A 26 4.98 0.51 15.60
C LYS A 26 3.86 -0.41 16.09
N ASN A 27 2.77 -0.53 15.34
CA ASN A 27 1.64 -1.38 15.68
C ASN A 27 2.04 -2.87 15.69
N SER A 28 2.79 -3.31 14.67
CA SER A 28 3.30 -4.68 14.59
C SER A 28 4.20 -5.04 15.78
N LYS A 29 5.19 -4.21 16.09
CA LYS A 29 6.04 -4.39 17.28
C LYS A 29 5.23 -4.36 18.58
N GLY A 30 4.26 -3.46 18.67
CA GLY A 30 3.34 -3.34 19.80
C GLY A 30 2.61 -4.65 20.05
N LEU A 31 1.90 -5.16 19.04
CA LEU A 31 1.14 -6.42 19.09
C LEU A 31 2.03 -7.61 19.49
N LEU A 32 3.21 -7.74 18.89
CA LEU A 32 4.14 -8.84 19.20
C LEU A 32 4.61 -8.81 20.66
N SER A 33 4.84 -7.62 21.21
CA SER A 33 5.27 -7.46 22.61
C SER A 33 4.15 -7.64 23.64
N MET A 34 2.88 -7.69 23.25
CA MET A 34 1.76 -7.73 24.21
C MET A 34 1.78 -8.99 25.07
N LYS A 35 2.12 -10.14 24.47
CA LYS A 35 2.21 -11.41 25.20
C LYS A 35 3.33 -11.39 26.24
N GLU A 36 4.50 -10.84 25.87
CA GLU A 36 5.66 -10.69 26.77
C GLU A 36 5.38 -9.73 27.92
N ARG A 37 4.52 -8.74 27.69
CA ARG A 37 4.12 -7.72 28.67
C ARG A 37 2.94 -8.14 29.56
N GLY A 38 2.44 -9.37 29.42
CA GLY A 38 1.41 -9.94 30.28
C GLY A 38 0.01 -9.40 30.06
N PHE A 39 -0.33 -8.95 28.84
CA PHE A 39 -1.69 -8.56 28.50
C PHE A 39 -2.64 -9.78 28.52
N SER A 40 -3.90 -9.56 28.89
CA SER A 40 -4.93 -10.61 28.84
C SER A 40 -5.30 -10.97 27.40
N ASP A 41 -5.78 -12.20 27.18
CA ASP A 41 -6.23 -12.67 25.86
C ASP A 41 -7.33 -11.78 25.28
N ALA A 42 -8.27 -11.34 26.11
CA ALA A 42 -9.33 -10.41 25.70
C ALA A 42 -8.77 -9.04 25.27
N GLY A 43 -7.81 -8.49 26.02
CA GLY A 43 -7.18 -7.21 25.68
C GLY A 43 -6.28 -7.30 24.44
N MET A 44 -5.63 -8.44 24.23
CA MET A 44 -4.88 -8.71 22.99
C MET A 44 -5.83 -8.82 21.79
N LEU A 45 -6.96 -9.53 21.93
CA LEU A 45 -7.95 -9.66 20.85
C LEU A 45 -8.57 -8.32 20.47
N GLU A 46 -8.97 -7.50 21.44
CA GLU A 46 -9.49 -6.15 21.20
C GLU A 46 -8.48 -5.30 20.44
N LYS A 47 -7.20 -5.36 20.84
CA LYS A 47 -6.14 -4.60 20.17
C LYS A 47 -5.85 -5.09 18.76
N VAL A 48 -5.91 -6.39 18.52
CA VAL A 48 -5.79 -6.97 17.17
C VAL A 48 -6.92 -6.44 16.28
N ILE A 49 -8.17 -6.47 16.75
CA ILE A 49 -9.33 -5.96 15.99
C ILE A 49 -9.13 -4.48 15.63
N GLU A 50 -8.72 -3.66 16.60
CA GLU A 50 -8.45 -2.23 16.39
C GLU A 50 -7.36 -2.01 15.33
N VAL A 51 -6.22 -2.68 15.46
CA VAL A 51 -5.10 -2.55 14.53
C VAL A 51 -5.47 -3.05 13.14
N THR A 52 -6.24 -4.15 13.02
CA THR A 52 -6.72 -4.67 11.75
C THR A 52 -7.66 -3.67 11.06
N ALA A 53 -8.55 -3.00 11.79
CA ALA A 53 -9.41 -1.96 11.22
C ALA A 53 -8.58 -0.77 10.68
N ILE A 54 -7.57 -0.33 11.44
CA ILE A 54 -6.63 0.73 11.00
C ILE A 54 -5.88 0.30 9.73
N GLN A 55 -5.34 -0.92 9.70
CA GLN A 55 -4.63 -1.45 8.55
C GLN A 55 -5.52 -1.55 7.30
N SER A 56 -6.78 -1.97 7.47
CA SER A 56 -7.74 -2.05 6.36
C SER A 56 -7.97 -0.67 5.72
N SER A 57 -8.13 0.38 6.54
CA SER A 57 -8.27 1.77 6.05
C SER A 57 -7.00 2.30 5.36
N GLN A 58 -5.82 1.96 5.91
CA GLN A 58 -4.53 2.31 5.31
C GLN A 58 -4.34 1.64 3.94
N ILE A 59 -4.67 0.36 3.83
CA ILE A 59 -4.61 -0.40 2.57
C ILE A 59 -5.55 0.22 1.52
N GLN A 60 -6.78 0.56 1.90
CA GLN A 60 -7.72 1.22 1.00
C GLN A 60 -7.17 2.54 0.47
N THR A 61 -6.58 3.36 1.33
CA THR A 61 -5.96 4.63 0.94
C THR A 61 -4.75 4.42 0.00
N LEU A 62 -3.88 3.46 0.31
CA LEU A 62 -2.72 3.14 -0.52
C LEU A 62 -3.14 2.60 -1.89
N ALA A 63 -4.17 1.75 -1.94
CA ALA A 63 -4.75 1.26 -3.19
C ALA A 63 -5.29 2.42 -4.04
N MET A 64 -5.96 3.39 -3.43
CA MET A 64 -6.46 4.56 -4.14
C MET A 64 -5.33 5.47 -4.65
N ILE A 65 -4.27 5.67 -3.86
CA ILE A 65 -3.06 6.39 -4.31
C ILE A 65 -2.41 5.67 -5.50
N ALA A 66 -2.31 4.33 -5.44
CA ALA A 66 -1.79 3.53 -6.54
C ALA A 66 -2.64 3.68 -7.79
N LEU A 67 -3.97 3.53 -7.69
CA LEU A 67 -4.91 3.69 -8.81
C LEU A 67 -4.83 5.08 -9.45
N VAL A 68 -4.72 6.14 -8.66
CA VAL A 68 -4.56 7.50 -9.20
C VAL A 68 -3.18 7.71 -9.83
N SER A 69 -2.11 7.19 -9.22
CA SER A 69 -0.76 7.27 -9.81
C SER A 69 -0.72 6.56 -11.16
N LEU A 70 -1.35 5.40 -11.22
CA LEU A 70 -1.54 4.58 -12.40
C LEU A 70 -2.38 5.28 -13.50
N GLN A 71 -3.38 6.08 -13.12
CA GLN A 71 -4.15 6.91 -14.06
C GLN A 71 -3.35 8.07 -14.68
N SER A 72 -2.18 8.42 -14.14
CA SER A 72 -1.33 9.49 -14.68
C SER A 72 -0.57 9.02 -15.94
N SER A 73 -1.31 8.95 -17.05
CA SER A 73 -0.86 8.94 -18.46
C SER A 73 0.10 7.84 -18.95
N ASP A 74 0.64 6.97 -18.11
CA ASP A 74 1.48 5.85 -18.56
C ASP A 74 1.37 4.62 -17.63
N PHE A 75 0.12 4.19 -17.41
CA PHE A 75 -0.25 3.04 -16.56
C PHE A 75 0.63 1.82 -16.86
N ASP A 76 0.74 1.48 -18.15
CA ASP A 76 1.40 0.27 -18.61
C ASP A 76 2.92 0.32 -18.38
N LYS A 77 3.54 1.48 -18.58
CA LYS A 77 4.96 1.68 -18.26
C LYS A 77 5.21 1.62 -16.76
N GLN A 78 4.35 2.24 -15.95
CA GLN A 78 4.50 2.24 -14.48
C GLN A 78 4.30 0.85 -13.88
N VAL A 79 3.32 0.08 -14.37
CA VAL A 79 3.13 -1.33 -13.99
C VAL A 79 4.32 -2.17 -14.43
N GLY A 80 4.81 -1.97 -15.66
CA GLY A 80 5.99 -2.67 -16.17
C GLY A 80 7.25 -2.40 -15.32
N GLU A 81 7.51 -1.15 -14.96
CA GLU A 81 8.61 -0.76 -14.09
C GLU A 81 8.47 -1.34 -12.67
N MET A 82 7.25 -1.39 -12.13
CA MET A 82 6.98 -1.95 -10.81
C MET A 82 7.16 -3.48 -10.80
N MET A 83 6.61 -4.18 -11.78
CA MET A 83 6.76 -5.64 -11.93
C MET A 83 8.23 -6.03 -12.10
N ASN A 84 9.00 -5.26 -12.87
CA ASN A 84 10.44 -5.46 -12.99
C ASN A 84 11.17 -5.32 -11.64
N LYS A 85 10.88 -4.27 -10.87
CA LYS A 85 11.47 -4.07 -9.52
C LYS A 85 11.07 -5.15 -8.52
N MET A 86 9.96 -5.85 -8.75
CA MET A 86 9.49 -6.98 -7.94
C MET A 86 10.05 -8.34 -8.40
N GLY A 87 10.96 -8.37 -9.38
CA GLY A 87 11.54 -9.60 -9.92
C GLY A 87 10.63 -10.36 -10.88
N ARG A 88 9.56 -9.73 -11.37
CA ARG A 88 8.57 -10.30 -12.32
C ARG A 88 8.65 -9.62 -13.69
N GLY A 89 9.87 -9.29 -14.13
CA GLY A 89 10.11 -8.57 -15.39
C GLY A 89 9.65 -9.35 -16.63
N ASP A 90 9.76 -10.68 -16.61
CA ASP A 90 9.41 -11.54 -17.76
C ASP A 90 7.90 -11.54 -18.01
N GLU A 91 7.09 -11.57 -16.94
CA GLU A 91 5.63 -11.45 -17.01
C GLU A 91 5.21 -10.06 -17.50
N ALA A 92 5.92 -9.01 -17.08
CA ALA A 92 5.68 -7.65 -17.54
C ALA A 92 5.93 -7.52 -19.05
N LEU A 93 7.04 -8.11 -19.55
CA LEU A 93 7.38 -8.13 -20.97
C LEU A 93 6.35 -8.91 -21.79
N GLN A 94 5.87 -10.05 -21.31
CA GLN A 94 4.81 -10.82 -21.98
C GLN A 94 3.51 -10.00 -22.11
N ILE A 95 3.08 -9.34 -21.03
CA ILE A 95 1.86 -8.52 -21.03
C ILE A 95 1.99 -7.34 -21.99
N MET A 96 3.15 -6.66 -22.01
CA MET A 96 3.40 -5.55 -22.94
C MET A 96 3.46 -6.00 -24.40
N LEU A 97 4.05 -7.18 -24.67
CA LEU A 97 4.10 -7.77 -26.01
C LEU A 97 2.69 -8.12 -26.51
N ASP A 98 1.88 -8.76 -25.66
CA ASP A 98 0.50 -9.16 -25.98
C ASP A 98 -0.38 -7.96 -26.30
N LYS A 99 -0.29 -6.89 -25.51
CA LYS A 99 -1.02 -5.63 -25.78
C LYS A 99 -0.62 -5.01 -27.12
N LYS A 100 0.69 -4.95 -27.39
CA LYS A 100 1.21 -4.40 -28.64
C LYS A 100 0.81 -5.21 -29.87
N LEU A 101 0.65 -6.52 -29.73
CA LEU A 101 0.13 -7.40 -30.79
C LEU A 101 -1.38 -7.24 -30.99
N ARG A 102 -2.12 -6.86 -29.94
CA ARG A 102 -3.57 -6.58 -30.00
C ARG A 102 -3.91 -5.15 -30.45
N GLY A 103 -2.92 -4.27 -30.53
CA GLY A 103 -3.10 -2.87 -30.93
C GLY A 103 -3.73 -1.99 -29.83
N GLU A 104 -3.62 -2.43 -28.58
CA GLU A 104 -4.03 -1.70 -27.37
C GLU A 104 -2.88 -0.87 -26.78
#